data_AF-A0A5C0DTZ8-F1
#
_entry.id   AF-A0A5C0DTZ8-F1
#
_cell.length_a   1.000
_cell.length_b   1.000
_cell.length_c   1.000
_cell.angle_alpha   90.00
_cell.angle_beta   90.00
_cell.angle_gamma   90.00
#
_symmetry.space_group_name_H-M   'P 1'
#
loop_
_entity.id
_entity.type
_entity.pdbx_description
1 polymer ?
#
loop_
_entity_poly.entity_id
_entity_poly.type
_entity_poly.pdbx_seq_one_letter_code
_entity_poly.pdbx_strand_id
1 'polypeptide(L)'
;MLINSLFGFYGTSGVGFNDIEAAALVTAYGRRILRFMIDVIEKAGGIQVESDTDGVFFSHSEPLLIFEKLQNALPTGINIELEILAKAMFVPSRGAKNYIIWHEDGKITTKGSWRKRDRSRLEKEFPLNYLTQYLLSKAKAEQYYQELTKVIRCGDFPVEQLQVTRKIKKGEKAVLVLGNTGDVVTFYQGIRGLTNSEGYSSGYYLELMTKKRDELLSVVEPQGSVGKQLSLF
;
A
#
# COMPACT_ATOMS: atom_id res chain seq x y z
N MET A 1 23.51 -2.01 9.95
CA MET A 1 23.37 -0.57 9.61
C MET A 1 24.64 0.10 9.11
N LEU A 2 25.86 -0.28 9.56
CA LEU A 2 27.12 0.39 9.15
C LEU A 2 27.41 0.36 7.63
N ILE A 3 27.06 -0.75 6.96
CA ILE A 3 27.30 -0.96 5.52
C ILE A 3 26.38 -0.06 4.66
N ASN A 4 25.10 0.05 5.00
CA ASN A 4 24.16 0.94 4.28
C ASN A 4 24.45 2.42 4.55
N SER A 5 24.99 2.77 5.73
CA SER A 5 25.46 4.14 6.01
C SER A 5 26.76 4.51 5.27
N LEU A 6 27.66 3.54 5.00
CA LEU A 6 28.85 3.76 4.17
C LEU A 6 28.47 4.08 2.70
N PHE A 7 27.41 3.46 2.17
CA PHE A 7 26.89 3.77 0.84
C PHE A 7 26.30 5.19 0.73
N GLY A 8 25.54 5.64 1.74
CA GLY A 8 25.07 7.04 1.81
C GLY A 8 26.21 8.06 1.95
N PHE A 9 27.33 7.63 2.54
CA PHE A 9 28.54 8.45 2.73
C PHE A 9 29.26 8.74 1.40
N TYR A 10 29.32 7.76 0.48
CA TYR A 10 29.92 7.95 -0.86
C TYR A 10 29.06 8.81 -1.81
N GLY A 11 27.76 8.96 -1.56
CA GLY A 11 26.84 9.75 -2.41
C GLY A 11 26.72 11.24 -2.05
N THR A 12 27.36 11.71 -0.98
CA THR A 12 27.18 13.08 -0.46
C THR A 12 28.38 13.96 -0.82
N SER A 13 28.18 15.01 -1.62
CA SER A 13 29.22 16.00 -1.93
C SER A 13 29.65 16.74 -0.65
N GLY A 14 30.94 16.70 -0.30
CA GLY A 14 31.51 17.46 0.84
C GLY A 14 32.16 16.66 1.97
N VAL A 15 32.37 15.34 1.81
CA VAL A 15 33.12 14.50 2.76
C VAL A 15 34.37 13.93 2.08
N GLY A 16 35.51 13.92 2.80
CA GLY A 16 36.86 13.67 2.23
C GLY A 16 37.15 12.28 1.64
N PHE A 17 36.19 11.35 1.67
CA PHE A 17 36.27 10.00 1.11
C PHE A 17 35.14 9.71 0.10
N ASN A 18 34.64 10.72 -0.59
CA ASN A 18 33.60 10.56 -1.60
C ASN A 18 34.20 9.98 -2.90
N ASP A 19 33.74 8.79 -3.29
CA ASP A 19 34.00 8.17 -4.59
C ASP A 19 32.65 7.90 -5.28
N ILE A 20 32.26 8.87 -6.11
CA ILE A 20 31.00 8.85 -6.86
C ILE A 20 30.99 7.69 -7.85
N GLU A 21 32.14 7.31 -8.42
CA GLU A 21 32.23 6.22 -9.39
C GLU A 21 32.03 4.86 -8.71
N ALA A 22 32.65 4.65 -7.55
CA ALA A 22 32.42 3.46 -6.73
C ALA A 22 30.94 3.34 -6.30
N ALA A 23 30.32 4.45 -5.89
CA ALA A 23 28.89 4.46 -5.55
C ALA A 23 28.00 4.12 -6.76
N ALA A 24 28.32 4.67 -7.94
CA ALA A 24 27.61 4.38 -9.18
C ALA A 24 27.73 2.90 -9.59
N LEU A 25 28.94 2.32 -9.46
CA LEU A 25 29.20 0.91 -9.73
C LEU A 25 28.43 0.00 -8.78
N VAL A 26 28.45 0.24 -7.48
CA VAL A 26 27.69 -0.53 -6.49
C VAL A 26 26.19 -0.50 -6.82
N THR A 27 25.65 0.67 -7.19
CA THR A 27 24.25 0.81 -7.58
C THR A 27 23.96 0.04 -8.89
N ALA A 28 24.87 0.07 -9.86
CA ALA A 28 24.73 -0.66 -11.11
C ALA A 28 24.72 -2.18 -10.89
N TYR A 29 25.63 -2.70 -10.06
CA TYR A 29 25.64 -4.11 -9.67
C TYR A 29 24.39 -4.49 -8.88
N GLY A 30 23.95 -3.67 -7.92
CA GLY A 30 22.71 -3.89 -7.16
C GLY A 30 21.49 -4.03 -8.07
N ARG A 31 21.32 -3.12 -9.03
CA ARG A 31 20.23 -3.23 -10.03
C ARG A 31 20.34 -4.48 -10.91
N ARG A 32 21.57 -4.89 -11.28
CA ARG A 32 21.79 -6.09 -12.09
C ARG A 32 21.46 -7.36 -11.31
N ILE A 33 21.80 -7.41 -10.02
CA ILE A 33 21.44 -8.51 -9.13
C ILE A 33 19.92 -8.57 -8.95
N LEU A 34 19.27 -7.43 -8.70
CA LEU A 34 17.81 -7.37 -8.56
C LEU A 34 17.09 -7.90 -9.81
N ARG A 35 17.54 -7.50 -11.01
CA ARG A 35 17.02 -8.02 -12.28
C ARG A 35 17.22 -9.53 -12.38
N PHE A 36 18.42 -10.01 -12.07
CA PHE A 36 18.71 -11.44 -12.08
C PHE A 36 17.80 -12.22 -11.12
N MET A 37 17.53 -11.69 -9.92
CA MET A 37 16.62 -12.32 -8.98
C MET A 37 15.20 -12.44 -9.54
N ILE A 38 14.68 -11.36 -10.15
CA ILE A 38 13.37 -11.37 -10.82
C ILE A 38 13.35 -12.42 -11.93
N ASP A 39 14.37 -12.47 -12.79
CA ASP A 39 14.45 -13.44 -13.89
C ASP A 39 14.43 -14.89 -13.38
N VAL A 40 15.13 -15.18 -12.26
CA VAL A 40 15.14 -16.52 -11.65
C VAL A 40 13.78 -16.88 -11.07
N ILE A 41 13.13 -15.93 -10.38
CA ILE A 41 11.78 -16.10 -9.83
C ILE A 41 10.79 -16.41 -10.95
N GLU A 42 10.78 -15.60 -12.01
CA GLU A 42 9.86 -15.77 -13.15
C GLU A 42 10.10 -17.10 -13.88
N LYS A 43 11.37 -17.49 -14.10
CA LYS A 43 11.71 -18.80 -14.69
C LYS A 43 11.29 -19.98 -13.82
N ALA A 44 11.23 -19.78 -12.50
CA ALA A 44 10.75 -20.79 -11.56
C ALA A 44 9.22 -20.83 -11.44
N GLY A 45 8.50 -20.01 -12.22
CA GLY A 45 7.03 -19.92 -12.19
C GLY A 45 6.50 -18.95 -11.12
N GLY A 46 7.39 -18.26 -10.40
CA GLY A 46 7.02 -17.23 -9.45
C GLY A 46 6.64 -15.93 -10.14
N ILE A 47 5.85 -15.12 -9.46
CA ILE A 47 5.28 -13.90 -10.03
C ILE A 47 5.75 -12.73 -9.20
N GLN A 48 6.48 -11.83 -9.84
CA GLN A 48 6.93 -10.60 -9.20
C GLN A 48 5.73 -9.71 -8.87
N VAL A 49 5.64 -9.28 -7.61
CA VAL A 49 4.57 -8.39 -7.11
C VAL A 49 5.06 -6.96 -6.99
N GLU A 50 6.16 -6.78 -6.27
CA GLU A 50 6.79 -5.48 -6.01
C GLU A 50 8.29 -5.74 -5.83
N SER A 51 9.13 -4.82 -6.27
CA SER A 51 10.56 -4.84 -6.00
C SER A 51 11.05 -3.47 -5.58
N ASP A 52 11.89 -3.41 -4.55
CA ASP A 52 12.60 -2.21 -4.12
C ASP A 52 14.12 -2.43 -4.30
N THR A 53 14.92 -1.49 -3.82
CA THR A 53 16.37 -1.41 -4.02
C THR A 53 17.13 -2.66 -3.56
N ASP A 54 16.58 -3.40 -2.58
CA ASP A 54 17.21 -4.51 -1.89
C ASP A 54 16.29 -5.73 -1.67
N GLY A 55 15.06 -5.72 -2.18
CA GLY A 55 14.09 -6.78 -1.91
C GLY A 55 13.10 -7.01 -3.04
N VAL A 56 12.63 -8.25 -3.16
CA VAL A 56 11.61 -8.67 -4.13
C VAL A 56 10.49 -9.38 -3.38
N PHE A 57 9.28 -8.87 -3.52
CA PHE A 57 8.06 -9.60 -3.17
C PHE A 57 7.61 -10.39 -4.39
N PHE A 58 7.42 -11.69 -4.20
CA PHE A 58 6.92 -12.58 -5.23
C PHE A 58 5.87 -13.53 -4.67
N SER A 59 5.16 -14.20 -5.57
CA SER A 59 4.12 -15.16 -5.24
C SER A 59 4.31 -16.46 -5.99
N HIS A 60 4.07 -17.57 -5.29
CA HIS A 60 4.09 -18.92 -5.80
C HIS A 60 3.35 -19.85 -4.83
N SER A 61 2.85 -20.99 -5.30
CA SER A 61 2.24 -22.02 -4.42
C SER A 61 3.26 -22.64 -3.45
N GLU A 62 4.53 -22.65 -3.85
CA GLU A 62 5.67 -23.14 -3.07
C GLU A 62 6.76 -22.06 -3.00
N PRO A 63 6.60 -21.02 -2.17
CA PRO A 63 7.52 -19.88 -2.13
C PRO A 63 8.90 -20.26 -1.59
N LEU A 64 8.97 -21.22 -0.64
CA LEU A 64 10.24 -21.70 -0.08
C LEU A 64 11.11 -22.41 -1.12
N LEU A 65 10.49 -23.16 -2.06
CA LEU A 65 11.21 -23.82 -3.15
C LEU A 65 11.85 -22.80 -4.10
N ILE A 66 11.15 -21.70 -4.40
CA ILE A 66 11.71 -20.62 -5.22
C ILE A 66 12.83 -19.91 -4.46
N PHE A 67 12.66 -19.66 -3.17
CA PHE A 67 13.69 -19.06 -2.33
C PHE A 67 14.99 -19.88 -2.36
N GLU A 68 14.91 -21.21 -2.19
CA GLU A 68 16.09 -22.09 -2.28
C GLU A 68 16.75 -22.06 -3.66
N LYS A 69 15.96 -22.11 -4.74
CA LYS A 69 16.49 -21.98 -6.11
C LYS A 69 17.20 -20.64 -6.32
N LEU A 70 16.61 -19.58 -5.80
CA LEU A 70 17.15 -18.22 -5.91
C LEU A 70 18.47 -18.09 -5.14
N GLN A 71 18.53 -18.57 -3.90
CA GLN A 71 19.74 -18.57 -3.08
C GLN A 71 20.88 -19.38 -3.72
N ASN A 72 20.58 -20.50 -4.38
CA ASN A 72 21.57 -21.32 -5.09
C ASN A 72 22.02 -20.71 -6.44
N ALA A 73 21.20 -19.87 -7.06
CA ALA A 73 21.52 -19.22 -8.33
C ALA A 73 22.36 -17.95 -8.15
N LEU A 74 22.37 -17.36 -6.95
CA LEU A 74 23.08 -16.12 -6.68
C LEU A 74 24.62 -16.29 -6.69
N PRO A 75 25.36 -15.27 -7.13
CA PRO A 75 26.82 -15.30 -7.10
C PRO A 75 27.37 -15.49 -5.68
N THR A 76 28.52 -16.18 -5.58
CA THR A 76 29.21 -16.40 -4.30
C THR A 76 29.44 -15.09 -3.55
N GLY A 77 29.05 -15.06 -2.27
CA GLY A 77 29.17 -13.88 -1.42
C GLY A 77 27.90 -13.01 -1.35
N ILE A 78 26.88 -13.30 -2.15
CA ILE A 78 25.55 -12.67 -2.05
C ILE A 78 24.58 -13.67 -1.44
N ASN A 79 24.06 -13.35 -0.26
CA ASN A 79 23.03 -14.12 0.41
C ASN A 79 21.75 -13.30 0.50
N ILE A 80 20.62 -13.98 0.40
CA ILE A 80 19.30 -13.40 0.59
C ILE A 80 18.67 -14.00 1.84
N GLU A 81 17.91 -13.19 2.56
CA GLU A 81 17.20 -13.60 3.76
C GLU A 81 15.69 -13.63 3.48
N LEU A 82 15.00 -14.64 3.98
CA LEU A 82 13.55 -14.68 3.96
C LEU A 82 13.02 -13.81 5.10
N GLU A 83 12.71 -12.55 4.82
CA GLU A 83 12.21 -11.61 5.84
C GLU A 83 10.74 -11.83 6.19
N ILE A 84 9.89 -12.07 5.18
CA ILE A 84 8.44 -12.12 5.32
C ILE A 84 7.89 -13.29 4.52
N LEU A 85 7.20 -14.19 5.22
CA LEU A 85 6.27 -15.15 4.64
C LEU A 85 4.87 -14.77 5.10
N ALA A 86 4.01 -14.45 4.15
CA ALA A 86 2.70 -13.88 4.42
C ALA A 86 1.59 -14.75 3.84
N LYS A 87 0.44 -14.68 4.50
CA LYS A 87 -0.80 -15.26 4.01
C LYS A 87 -1.39 -14.43 2.90
N ALA A 88 -1.24 -13.09 2.95
CA ALA A 88 -1.69 -12.11 1.96
C ALA A 88 -0.85 -10.87 1.71
N MET A 89 -0.80 -10.42 0.44
CA MET A 89 -0.26 -9.12 0.06
C MET A 89 -1.14 -8.40 -0.97
N PHE A 90 -1.46 -7.14 -0.69
CA PHE A 90 -2.10 -6.24 -1.64
C PHE A 90 -1.19 -5.06 -1.97
N VAL A 91 -0.93 -4.88 -3.26
CA VAL A 91 -0.20 -3.74 -3.81
C VAL A 91 -1.14 -2.98 -4.75
N PRO A 92 -1.51 -1.72 -4.44
CA PRO A 92 -2.32 -0.89 -5.31
C PRO A 92 -1.52 -0.54 -6.57
N SER A 93 -2.24 -0.31 -7.68
CA SER A 93 -1.66 0.01 -8.99
C SER A 93 -0.79 1.26 -9.05
N ARG A 94 -0.82 2.11 -8.01
CA ARG A 94 -0.06 3.35 -7.91
C ARG A 94 0.59 3.53 -6.56
N GLY A 95 1.86 3.93 -6.60
CA GLY A 95 2.65 4.36 -5.46
C GLY A 95 3.60 3.26 -4.99
N ALA A 96 4.89 3.50 -5.16
CA ALA A 96 5.94 2.65 -4.63
C ALA A 96 5.83 2.55 -3.09
N LYS A 97 6.19 1.39 -2.53
CA LYS A 97 6.20 1.15 -1.06
C LYS A 97 4.82 1.35 -0.40
N ASN A 98 3.74 1.14 -1.14
CA ASN A 98 2.37 1.25 -0.64
C ASN A 98 1.75 -0.14 -0.68
N TYR A 99 1.60 -0.82 0.45
CA TYR A 99 1.09 -2.20 0.46
C TYR A 99 0.45 -2.57 1.79
N ILE A 100 -0.35 -3.63 1.75
CA ILE A 100 -0.95 -4.29 2.91
C ILE A 100 -0.47 -5.74 2.89
N ILE A 101 -0.03 -6.25 4.05
CA ILE A 101 0.38 -7.63 4.24
C ILE A 101 -0.47 -8.24 5.35
N TRP A 102 -1.14 -9.37 5.09
CA TRP A 102 -1.74 -10.24 6.08
C TRP A 102 -0.78 -11.38 6.37
N HIS A 103 -0.35 -11.49 7.61
CA HIS A 103 0.56 -12.53 8.08
C HIS A 103 -0.22 -13.81 8.45
N GLU A 104 0.49 -14.94 8.52
CA GLU A 104 -0.09 -16.23 8.93
C GLU A 104 -0.66 -16.21 10.36
N ASP A 105 -0.07 -15.39 11.24
CA ASP A 105 -0.51 -15.19 12.63
C ASP A 105 -1.78 -14.32 12.76
N GLY A 106 -2.35 -13.85 11.65
CA GLY A 106 -3.50 -12.95 11.60
C GLY A 106 -3.18 -11.47 11.77
N LYS A 107 -1.90 -11.11 11.95
CA LYS A 107 -1.47 -9.70 12.01
C LYS A 107 -1.57 -9.06 10.64
N ILE A 108 -1.94 -7.77 10.60
CA ILE A 108 -1.95 -6.97 9.37
C ILE A 108 -0.91 -5.87 9.44
N THR A 109 -0.01 -5.81 8.46
CA THR A 109 1.00 -4.76 8.32
C THR A 109 0.67 -3.87 7.13
N THR A 110 0.55 -2.57 7.35
CA THR A 110 0.30 -1.59 6.29
C THR A 110 1.50 -0.66 6.10
N LYS A 111 1.77 -0.22 4.87
CA LYS A 111 2.86 0.72 4.51
C LYS A 111 2.40 1.77 3.51
N GLY A 112 2.99 2.96 3.55
CA GLY A 112 2.66 4.04 2.62
C GLY A 112 1.35 4.75 2.96
N SER A 113 0.45 4.88 1.97
CA SER A 113 -0.74 5.74 2.06
C SER A 113 -1.76 5.30 3.11
N TRP A 114 -1.72 4.02 3.50
CA TRP A 114 -2.58 3.41 4.51
C TRP A 114 -2.36 3.96 5.93
N ARG A 115 -1.19 4.55 6.23
CA ARG A 115 -0.85 5.13 7.54
C ARG A 115 -1.13 6.63 7.66
N LYS A 116 -1.62 7.27 6.59
CA LYS A 116 -1.79 8.72 6.59
C LYS A 116 -2.89 9.13 7.58
N ARG A 117 -2.58 10.14 8.40
CA ARG A 117 -3.47 10.68 9.44
C ARG A 117 -4.53 11.64 8.90
N ASP A 118 -4.37 12.12 7.67
CA ASP A 118 -5.27 13.09 7.01
C ASP A 118 -6.46 12.42 6.29
N ARG A 119 -6.89 11.25 6.78
CA ARG A 119 -8.00 10.47 6.23
C ARG A 119 -8.93 9.99 7.33
N SER A 120 -10.21 9.87 6.97
CA SER A 120 -11.25 9.37 7.87
C SER A 120 -10.99 7.92 8.25
N ARG A 121 -11.63 7.48 9.33
CA ARG A 121 -11.57 6.07 9.73
C ARG A 121 -12.19 5.19 8.65
N LEU A 122 -13.32 5.61 8.08
CA LEU A 122 -13.96 4.94 6.95
C LEU A 122 -12.99 4.72 5.78
N GLU A 123 -12.27 5.75 5.33
CA GLU A 123 -11.32 5.64 4.21
C GLU A 123 -10.14 4.68 4.46
N LYS A 124 -9.77 4.49 5.73
CA LYS A 124 -8.69 3.59 6.13
C LYS A 124 -9.18 2.15 6.31
N GLU A 125 -10.30 1.99 7.01
CA GLU A 125 -10.82 0.69 7.41
C GLU A 125 -11.61 0.01 6.28
N PHE A 126 -12.35 0.77 5.46
CA PHE A 126 -13.14 0.19 4.38
C PHE A 126 -12.31 -0.67 3.43
N PRO A 127 -11.20 -0.17 2.84
CA PRO A 127 -10.38 -1.00 1.94
C PRO A 127 -9.78 -2.21 2.64
N LEU A 128 -9.32 -2.03 3.88
CA LEU A 128 -8.69 -3.08 4.66
C LEU A 128 -9.68 -4.21 4.96
N ASN A 129 -10.86 -3.86 5.45
CA ASN A 129 -11.91 -4.81 5.80
C ASN A 129 -12.48 -5.48 4.54
N TYR A 130 -12.71 -4.71 3.47
CA TYR A 130 -13.17 -5.26 2.20
C TYR A 130 -12.20 -6.31 1.65
N LEU A 131 -10.90 -6.00 1.60
CA LEU A 131 -9.87 -6.95 1.15
C LEU A 131 -9.73 -8.14 2.09
N THR A 132 -9.83 -7.94 3.40
CA THR A 132 -9.80 -9.03 4.38
C THR A 132 -10.96 -10.00 4.18
N GLN A 133 -12.16 -9.50 3.90
CA GLN A 133 -13.32 -10.34 3.55
C GLN A 133 -13.14 -11.00 2.17
N TYR A 134 -12.51 -10.30 1.23
CA TYR A 134 -12.23 -10.81 -0.11
C TYR A 134 -11.30 -12.03 -0.08
N LEU A 135 -10.32 -12.04 0.82
CA LEU A 135 -9.45 -13.21 1.08
C LEU A 135 -10.22 -14.45 1.53
N LEU A 136 -11.41 -14.28 2.12
CA LEU A 136 -12.29 -15.40 2.47
C LEU A 136 -13.16 -15.80 1.27
N SER A 137 -13.83 -14.82 0.66
CA SER A 137 -14.50 -14.96 -0.64
C SER A 137 -14.98 -13.61 -1.17
N LYS A 138 -15.09 -13.50 -2.49
CA LYS A 138 -15.73 -12.34 -3.14
C LYS A 138 -17.14 -12.07 -2.59
N ALA A 139 -17.92 -13.12 -2.36
CA ALA A 139 -19.28 -13.00 -1.84
C ALA A 139 -19.32 -12.31 -0.46
N LYS A 140 -18.38 -12.63 0.43
CA LYS A 140 -18.27 -11.99 1.75
C LYS A 140 -17.87 -10.52 1.66
N ALA A 141 -16.94 -10.19 0.76
CA ALA A 141 -16.54 -8.80 0.52
C ALA A 141 -17.72 -7.95 0.01
N GLU A 142 -18.49 -8.49 -0.94
CA GLU A 142 -19.69 -7.83 -1.46
C GLU A 142 -20.80 -7.71 -0.42
N GLN A 143 -20.99 -8.72 0.42
CA GLN A 143 -21.94 -8.64 1.53
C GLN A 143 -21.55 -7.52 2.50
N TYR A 144 -20.29 -7.45 2.92
CA TYR A 144 -19.77 -6.37 3.78
C TYR A 144 -20.01 -4.98 3.15
N TYR A 145 -19.75 -4.86 1.84
CA TYR A 145 -20.00 -3.61 1.10
C TYR A 145 -21.49 -3.23 1.09
N GLN A 146 -22.39 -4.19 0.86
CA GLN A 146 -23.83 -3.96 0.85
C GLN A 146 -24.38 -3.58 2.23
N GLU A 147 -23.89 -4.21 3.30
CA GLU A 147 -24.26 -3.87 4.68
C GLU A 147 -23.82 -2.45 5.03
N LEU A 148 -22.57 -2.11 4.74
CA LEU A 148 -22.02 -0.78 5.05
C LEU A 148 -22.72 0.33 4.24
N THR A 149 -22.99 0.09 2.95
CA THR A 149 -23.73 1.05 2.12
C THR A 149 -25.18 1.26 2.58
N LYS A 150 -25.85 0.23 3.12
CA LYS A 150 -27.17 0.39 3.74
C LYS A 150 -27.12 1.32 4.95
N VAL A 151 -26.17 1.10 5.86
CA VAL A 151 -26.00 1.92 7.07
C VAL A 151 -25.71 3.38 6.72
N ILE A 152 -24.82 3.63 5.75
CA ILE A 152 -24.48 4.99 5.28
C ILE A 152 -25.67 5.65 4.57
N ARG A 153 -26.44 4.88 3.80
CA ARG A 153 -27.63 5.40 3.11
C ARG A 153 -28.71 5.82 4.09
N CYS A 154 -28.91 5.08 5.18
CA CYS A 154 -29.89 5.38 6.21
C CYS A 154 -29.51 6.59 7.09
N GLY A 155 -28.24 7.02 7.08
CA GLY A 155 -27.76 8.09 7.96
C GLY A 155 -27.23 7.59 9.30
N ASP A 156 -27.25 6.28 9.55
CA ASP A 156 -26.94 5.68 10.85
C ASP A 156 -25.43 5.46 11.07
N PHE A 157 -24.60 5.67 10.04
CA PHE A 157 -23.15 5.54 10.18
C PHE A 157 -22.56 6.59 11.13
N PRO A 158 -21.73 6.21 12.13
CA PRO A 158 -21.23 7.15 13.13
C PRO A 158 -20.34 8.23 12.52
N VAL A 159 -20.66 9.50 12.80
CA VAL A 159 -19.94 10.67 12.25
C VAL A 159 -18.48 10.68 12.69
N GLU A 160 -18.16 10.17 13.87
CA GLU A 160 -16.79 10.07 14.40
C GLU A 160 -15.89 9.22 13.50
N GLN A 161 -16.47 8.28 12.75
CA GLN A 161 -15.72 7.46 11.80
C GLN A 161 -15.51 8.16 10.44
N LEU A 162 -16.27 9.22 10.16
CA LEU A 162 -16.18 10.04 8.96
C LEU A 162 -15.27 11.27 9.15
N GLN A 163 -15.06 11.68 10.40
CA GLN A 163 -14.27 12.84 10.75
C GLN A 163 -12.80 12.71 10.34
N VAL A 164 -12.25 13.83 9.86
CA VAL A 164 -10.83 14.03 9.60
C VAL A 164 -10.35 15.21 10.43
N THR A 165 -9.27 15.01 11.18
CA THR A 165 -8.63 16.07 11.96
C THR A 165 -7.27 16.41 11.36
N ARG A 166 -7.12 17.65 10.87
CA ARG A 166 -5.83 18.11 10.34
C ARG A 166 -5.71 19.63 10.36
N LYS A 167 -4.46 20.09 10.22
CA LYS A 167 -4.15 21.51 10.03
C LYS A 167 -4.60 21.99 8.65
N ILE A 168 -5.23 23.17 8.58
CA ILE A 168 -5.61 23.83 7.32
C ILE A 168 -4.33 24.28 6.61
N LYS A 169 -4.14 23.82 5.36
CA LYS A 169 -2.98 24.19 4.54
C LYS A 169 -3.23 25.50 3.78
N LYS A 170 -2.15 26.22 3.47
CA LYS A 170 -2.23 27.45 2.68
C LYS A 170 -2.87 27.16 1.31
N GLY A 171 -3.96 27.86 0.99
CA GLY A 171 -4.69 27.72 -0.27
C GLY A 171 -5.95 26.83 -0.24
N GLU A 172 -6.26 26.19 0.88
CA GLU A 172 -7.44 25.32 1.01
C GLU A 172 -8.75 26.11 1.22
N LYS A 173 -9.24 26.75 0.16
CA LYS A 173 -10.44 27.60 0.21
C LYS A 173 -11.70 26.91 0.77
N ALA A 174 -11.87 25.62 0.51
CA ALA A 174 -13.02 24.85 0.97
C ALA A 174 -13.03 24.63 2.50
N VAL A 175 -11.86 24.62 3.15
CA VAL A 175 -11.72 24.36 4.59
C VAL A 175 -11.70 25.66 5.39
N LEU A 176 -11.48 26.81 4.75
CA LEU A 176 -11.49 28.13 5.40
C LEU A 176 -12.86 28.50 5.99
N VAL A 177 -13.93 27.81 5.57
CA VAL A 177 -15.27 27.95 6.16
C VAL A 177 -15.29 27.48 7.63
N LEU A 178 -14.31 26.67 8.05
CA LEU A 178 -14.22 26.04 9.37
C LEU A 178 -13.10 26.62 10.24
N GLY A 179 -12.29 27.55 9.73
CA GLY A 179 -11.16 28.14 10.46
C GLY A 179 -10.16 28.86 9.57
N ASN A 180 -9.06 29.33 10.14
CA ASN A 180 -8.01 30.04 9.42
C ASN A 180 -6.87 29.12 8.98
N THR A 181 -6.06 29.60 8.03
CA THR A 181 -4.84 28.88 7.63
C THR A 181 -3.94 28.70 8.86
N GLY A 182 -3.68 27.45 9.22
CA GLY A 182 -2.87 27.09 10.38
C GLY A 182 -3.65 26.48 11.55
N ASP A 183 -4.98 26.56 11.54
CA ASP A 183 -5.81 25.98 12.59
C ASP A 183 -5.94 24.47 12.40
N VAL A 184 -6.02 23.74 13.52
CA VAL A 184 -6.37 22.31 13.51
C VAL A 184 -7.87 22.20 13.58
N VAL A 185 -8.47 21.65 12.52
CA VAL A 185 -9.92 21.50 12.41
C VAL A 185 -10.29 20.03 12.27
N THR A 186 -11.41 19.67 12.87
CA THR A 186 -12.06 18.36 12.68
C THR A 186 -13.29 18.58 11.83
N PHE A 187 -13.39 17.87 10.71
CA PHE A 187 -14.48 18.05 9.76
C PHE A 187 -14.79 16.80 8.96
N TYR A 188 -15.95 16.80 8.32
CA TYR A 188 -16.43 15.74 7.42
C TYR A 188 -17.30 16.36 6.32
N GLN A 189 -17.64 15.57 5.31
CA GLN A 189 -18.51 16.03 4.23
C GLN A 189 -19.99 15.98 4.63
N GLY A 190 -20.61 17.16 4.74
CA GLY A 190 -22.05 17.35 4.86
C GLY A 190 -22.73 17.56 3.50
N ILE A 191 -24.05 17.70 3.52
CA ILE A 191 -24.89 17.85 2.31
C ILE A 191 -24.52 19.12 1.54
N ARG A 192 -24.20 20.21 2.25
CA ARG A 192 -23.90 21.53 1.66
C ARG A 192 -22.41 21.84 1.51
N GLY A 193 -21.53 20.94 1.95
CA GLY A 193 -20.08 21.19 1.99
C GLY A 193 -19.42 20.57 3.22
N LEU A 194 -18.19 20.99 3.50
CA LEU A 194 -17.49 20.57 4.71
C LEU A 194 -18.18 21.14 5.95
N THR A 195 -18.38 20.30 6.94
CA THR A 195 -19.07 20.66 8.19
C THR A 195 -18.42 19.93 9.37
N ASN A 196 -18.72 20.39 10.57
CA ASN A 196 -18.36 19.75 11.83
C ASN A 196 -19.57 19.57 12.76
N SER A 197 -20.78 19.93 12.33
CA SER A 197 -21.97 19.97 13.18
C SER A 197 -23.26 19.46 12.52
N GLU A 198 -23.32 19.36 11.18
CA GLU A 198 -24.52 18.93 10.46
C GLU A 198 -24.54 17.43 10.15
N GLY A 199 -25.66 16.91 9.62
CA GLY A 199 -25.68 15.56 9.05
C GLY A 199 -24.67 15.39 7.91
N TYR A 200 -24.10 14.19 7.78
CA TYR A 200 -23.17 13.89 6.70
C TYR A 200 -23.90 13.65 5.37
N SER A 201 -23.21 13.85 4.25
CA SER A 201 -23.76 13.55 2.91
C SER A 201 -23.63 12.06 2.60
N SER A 202 -24.70 11.30 2.76
CA SER A 202 -24.72 9.87 2.41
C SER A 202 -24.32 9.62 0.96
N GLY A 203 -24.82 10.44 0.02
CA GLY A 203 -24.47 10.36 -1.40
C GLY A 203 -22.97 10.47 -1.66
N TYR A 204 -22.30 11.41 -1.02
CA TYR A 204 -20.84 11.58 -1.15
C TYR A 204 -20.07 10.34 -0.66
N TYR A 205 -20.41 9.83 0.52
CA TYR A 205 -19.69 8.67 1.07
C TYR A 205 -19.97 7.38 0.31
N LEU A 206 -21.19 7.21 -0.21
CA LEU A 206 -21.52 6.10 -1.11
C LEU A 206 -20.70 6.17 -2.41
N GLU A 207 -20.57 7.35 -3.02
CA GLU A 207 -19.74 7.53 -4.22
C GLU A 207 -18.26 7.28 -3.92
N LEU A 208 -17.75 7.83 -2.81
CA LEU A 208 -16.39 7.61 -2.33
C LEU A 208 -16.08 6.12 -2.16
N MET A 209 -16.98 5.39 -1.51
CA MET A 209 -16.84 3.95 -1.31
C MET A 209 -16.94 3.17 -2.61
N THR A 210 -17.88 3.51 -3.49
CA THR A 210 -18.04 2.85 -4.80
C THR A 210 -16.76 2.99 -5.62
N LYS A 211 -16.26 4.22 -5.75
CA LYS A 211 -15.00 4.50 -6.45
C LYS A 211 -13.83 3.75 -5.85
N LYS A 212 -13.78 3.65 -4.51
CA LYS A 212 -12.70 2.93 -3.83
C LYS A 212 -12.81 1.42 -4.03
N ARG A 213 -14.02 0.85 -3.98
CA ARG A 213 -14.29 -0.56 -4.30
C ARG A 213 -13.84 -0.89 -5.72
N ASP A 214 -14.20 -0.06 -6.68
CA ASP A 214 -13.85 -0.29 -8.08
C ASP A 214 -12.34 -0.18 -8.31
N GLU A 215 -11.65 0.74 -7.62
CA GLU A 215 -10.19 0.80 -7.60
C GLU A 215 -9.58 -0.50 -7.06
N LEU A 216 -10.10 -1.03 -5.95
CA LEU A 216 -9.62 -2.30 -5.36
C LEU A 216 -9.87 -3.47 -6.31
N LEU A 217 -11.08 -3.59 -6.86
CA LEU A 217 -11.46 -4.63 -7.82
C LEU A 217 -10.67 -4.54 -9.12
N SER A 218 -10.29 -3.36 -9.59
CA SER A 218 -9.43 -3.24 -10.78
C SER A 218 -8.04 -3.86 -10.58
N VAL A 219 -7.59 -3.96 -9.32
CA VAL A 219 -6.33 -4.61 -8.95
C VAL A 219 -6.57 -6.09 -8.65
N VAL A 220 -7.69 -6.45 -8.01
CA VAL A 220 -8.02 -7.83 -7.61
C VAL A 220 -8.78 -8.67 -8.63
N GLU A 221 -9.22 -8.09 -9.73
CA GLU A 221 -9.89 -8.76 -10.84
C GLU A 221 -9.60 -8.00 -12.16
N PRO A 222 -8.34 -7.99 -12.66
CA PRO A 222 -8.05 -7.32 -13.91
C PRO A 222 -8.82 -7.99 -15.06
N GLN A 223 -9.72 -7.28 -15.72
CA GLN A 223 -10.35 -7.76 -16.95
C GLN A 223 -9.32 -7.74 -18.08
N GLY A 224 -8.94 -8.92 -18.56
CA GLY A 224 -8.09 -9.09 -19.76
C GLY A 224 -6.91 -10.03 -19.55
N SER A 225 -6.56 -10.76 -20.61
CA SER A 225 -5.41 -11.67 -20.70
C SER A 225 -4.07 -10.91 -20.68
N VAL A 226 -3.72 -10.33 -19.55
CA VAL A 226 -2.38 -9.81 -19.28
C VAL A 226 -1.91 -10.50 -18.02
N GLY A 227 -0.79 -11.23 -18.11
CA GLY A 227 -0.16 -12.00 -17.04
C GLY A 227 0.33 -11.15 -15.86
N LYS A 228 -0.55 -10.37 -15.24
CA LYS A 228 -0.39 -9.80 -13.91
C LYS A 228 -1.33 -10.54 -13.00
N GLN A 229 -0.84 -11.70 -12.60
CA GLN A 229 -1.52 -12.54 -11.63
C GLN A 229 -1.54 -11.80 -10.31
N LEU A 230 -2.71 -11.80 -9.68
CA LEU A 230 -2.85 -11.42 -8.30
C LEU A 230 -2.09 -12.39 -7.42
N SER A 231 -1.27 -11.82 -6.57
CA SER A 231 -0.78 -12.49 -5.38
C SER A 231 -1.71 -12.20 -4.23
N LEU A 232 -2.97 -12.63 -4.34
CA LEU A 232 -3.74 -13.02 -3.17
C LEU A 232 -3.28 -14.45 -2.81
N PHE A 233 -2.01 -14.56 -2.48
CA PHE A 233 -1.65 -15.40 -1.34
C PHE A 233 -1.45 -14.34 -0.35
#